data_AF-A0A1G7C1U8-F1
#
_entry.id   AF-A0A1G7C1U8-F1
#
_cell.length_a   1.000
_cell.length_b   1.000
_cell.length_c   1.000
_cell.angle_alpha   90.00
_cell.angle_beta   90.00
_cell.angle_gamma   90.00
#
_symmetry.space_group_name_H-M   'P 1'
#
loop_
_entity.id
_entity.type
_entity.pdbx_description
1 polymer ?
#
loop_
_entity_poly.entity_id
_entity_poly.type
_entity_poly.pdbx_seq_one_letter_code
_entity_poly.pdbx_strand_id
1 'polypeptide(L)'
;MIAIVDGGSTKCDWKILDESHRMILQTETIGFNPNSMDVRIIASEIAKNQWLSKHQDDIRRLFFYGAGCGMPENAAIVAQQLRNTFGNAEVQVEDDLTAAVYAAYRGNPTIVCILGTGSNSCYFDGKNIKKELPSLGFLLGDEGSGCAMGKHLLRRFFMKKLPSDLHQEFEETYHPILSDTIKKCYHDSRANAYLASFNEFIVERKKHPYFQNMVFDEIKNFLDYHVLPYEEARSVEINFIGSVSYFYKDIVIAAAAELNLTVGTIVQKPIESLLEYHRKYIF
;
A
#
# COMPACT_ATOMS: atom_id res chain seq x y z
N MET A 1 19.58 0.34 -18.79
CA MET A 1 19.22 0.43 -17.35
C MET A 1 17.96 -0.39 -17.07
N ILE A 2 17.75 -0.78 -15.80
CA ILE A 2 16.55 -1.50 -15.34
C ILE A 2 15.83 -0.66 -14.29
N ALA A 3 14.51 -0.53 -14.39
CA ALA A 3 13.69 0.10 -13.36
C ALA A 3 12.87 -0.95 -12.61
N ILE A 4 12.90 -0.90 -11.28
CA ILE A 4 11.99 -1.62 -10.39
C ILE A 4 11.15 -0.57 -9.67
N VAL A 5 9.84 -0.71 -9.75
CA VAL A 5 8.88 0.28 -9.25
C VAL A 5 7.85 -0.40 -8.37
N ASP A 6 7.75 0.06 -7.13
CA ASP A 6 6.68 -0.29 -6.19
C ASP A 6 5.67 0.86 -6.15
N GLY A 7 4.50 0.66 -6.77
CA GLY A 7 3.49 1.68 -7.01
C GLY A 7 2.27 1.54 -6.12
N GLY A 8 2.10 2.44 -5.16
CA GLY A 8 0.89 2.54 -4.33
C GLY A 8 -0.12 3.58 -4.83
N SER A 9 -1.19 3.81 -4.05
CA SER A 9 -2.16 4.89 -4.29
C SER A 9 -1.62 6.30 -3.95
N THR A 10 -0.63 6.37 -3.06
CA THR A 10 -0.07 7.65 -2.60
C THR A 10 1.20 8.03 -3.37
N LYS A 11 2.12 7.08 -3.52
CA LYS A 11 3.45 7.26 -4.10
C LYS A 11 3.90 6.01 -4.87
N CYS A 12 4.86 6.18 -5.77
CA CYS A 12 5.63 5.09 -6.36
C CYS A 12 7.09 5.24 -5.95
N ASP A 13 7.69 4.20 -5.37
CA ASP A 13 9.13 4.14 -5.09
C ASP A 13 9.85 3.51 -6.29
N TRP A 14 10.85 4.22 -6.82
CA TRP A 14 11.63 3.80 -7.98
C TRP A 14 13.05 3.43 -7.57
N LYS A 15 13.54 2.31 -8.09
CA LYS A 15 14.95 1.93 -8.06
C LYS A 15 15.46 1.67 -9.46
N ILE A 16 16.50 2.40 -9.84
CA ILE A 16 17.11 2.31 -11.17
C ILE A 16 18.49 1.66 -11.07
N LEU A 17 18.70 0.63 -11.88
CA LEU A 17 19.91 -0.19 -11.92
C LEU A 17 20.67 -0.01 -13.24
N ASP A 18 21.99 -0.13 -13.16
CA ASP A 18 22.84 -0.33 -14.35
C ASP A 18 22.73 -1.77 -14.88
N GLU A 19 23.41 -2.05 -15.98
CA GLU A 19 23.45 -3.40 -16.60
C GLU A 19 24.18 -4.43 -15.73
N SER A 20 24.97 -3.99 -14.75
CA SER A 20 25.61 -4.84 -13.74
C SER A 20 24.79 -4.96 -12.45
N HIS A 21 23.51 -4.55 -12.48
CA HIS A 21 22.57 -4.61 -11.36
C HIS A 21 23.02 -3.80 -10.11
N ARG A 22 23.83 -2.76 -10.32
CA ARG A 22 24.21 -1.78 -9.30
C ARG A 22 23.25 -0.61 -9.28
N MET A 23 22.99 -0.07 -8.09
CA MET A 23 22.06 1.04 -7.90
C MET A 23 22.62 2.34 -8.49
N ILE A 24 21.86 2.96 -9.39
CA ILE A 24 22.14 4.28 -9.97
C ILE A 24 21.34 5.36 -9.25
N LEU A 25 20.03 5.12 -9.04
CA LEU A 25 19.11 6.11 -8.48
C LEU A 25 18.02 5.44 -7.65
N GLN A 26 17.68 6.09 -6.55
CA GLN A 26 16.42 5.89 -5.84
C GLN A 26 15.64 7.21 -5.85
N THR A 27 14.37 7.15 -6.28
CA THR A 27 13.52 8.34 -6.37
C THR A 27 12.04 7.97 -6.16
N GLU A 28 11.17 8.96 -6.10
CA GLU A 28 9.73 8.76 -5.92
C GLU A 28 8.94 9.60 -6.93
N THR A 29 7.74 9.13 -7.27
CA THR A 29 6.69 9.90 -7.96
C THR A 29 5.40 9.82 -7.16
N ILE A 30 4.33 10.50 -7.61
CA ILE A 30 3.00 10.18 -7.11
C ILE A 30 2.66 8.72 -7.42
N GLY A 31 1.71 8.17 -6.66
CA GLY A 31 1.16 6.83 -6.91
C GLY A 31 0.53 6.74 -8.29
N PHE A 32 0.39 5.52 -8.84
CA PHE A 32 -0.23 5.25 -10.16
C PHE A 32 -1.33 4.19 -10.09
N ASN A 33 -2.15 4.19 -9.02
CA ASN A 33 -3.29 3.30 -8.91
C ASN A 33 -4.41 3.66 -9.91
N PRO A 34 -4.73 2.79 -10.91
CA PRO A 34 -5.70 3.07 -11.96
C PRO A 34 -7.15 3.14 -11.46
N ASN A 35 -7.45 2.65 -10.25
CA ASN A 35 -8.79 2.72 -9.66
C ASN A 35 -9.10 4.07 -8.99
N SER A 36 -8.08 4.89 -8.72
CA SER A 36 -8.25 6.14 -7.94
C SER A 36 -7.58 7.35 -8.62
N MET A 37 -7.38 7.29 -9.93
CA MET A 37 -6.68 8.33 -10.69
C MET A 37 -6.81 8.09 -12.17
N ASP A 38 -6.78 9.20 -12.91
CA ASP A 38 -6.70 9.18 -14.35
C ASP A 38 -5.30 8.75 -14.81
N VAL A 39 -5.17 7.53 -15.32
CA VAL A 39 -3.91 6.97 -15.85
C VAL A 39 -3.25 7.82 -16.94
N ARG A 40 -3.98 8.71 -17.63
CA ARG A 40 -3.44 9.59 -18.67
C ARG A 40 -2.43 10.60 -18.12
N ILE A 41 -2.43 10.84 -16.80
CA ILE A 41 -1.47 11.74 -16.16
C ILE A 41 -0.12 11.06 -15.87
N ILE A 42 0.00 9.72 -15.97
CA ILE A 42 1.22 8.98 -15.59
C ILE A 42 2.46 9.57 -16.30
N ALA A 43 2.39 9.78 -17.61
CA ALA A 43 3.51 10.31 -18.38
C ALA A 43 3.91 11.73 -17.92
N SER A 44 2.94 12.62 -17.69
CA SER A 44 3.23 13.99 -17.25
C SER A 44 3.75 14.04 -15.81
N GLU A 45 3.29 13.15 -14.93
CA GLU A 45 3.79 13.04 -13.57
C GLU A 45 5.22 12.48 -13.51
N ILE A 46 5.55 11.48 -14.35
CA ILE A 46 6.92 11.00 -14.51
C ILE A 46 7.83 12.11 -15.06
N ALA A 47 7.36 12.90 -16.02
CA ALA A 47 8.12 14.00 -16.61
C ALA A 47 8.51 15.10 -15.61
N LYS A 48 7.77 15.25 -14.50
CA LYS A 48 8.16 16.16 -13.39
C LYS A 48 9.45 15.71 -12.69
N ASN A 49 9.77 14.42 -12.75
CA ASN A 49 11.05 13.90 -12.27
C ASN A 49 12.12 14.08 -13.36
N GLN A 50 12.95 15.11 -13.21
CA GLN A 50 13.95 15.49 -14.22
C GLN A 50 14.92 14.36 -14.56
N TRP A 51 15.27 13.50 -13.60
CA TRP A 51 16.18 12.40 -13.86
C TRP A 51 15.52 11.33 -14.70
N LEU A 52 14.29 10.91 -14.36
CA LEU A 52 13.54 9.92 -15.12
C LEU A 52 13.27 10.42 -16.55
N SER A 53 12.85 11.68 -16.69
CA SER A 53 12.61 12.29 -18.00
C SER A 53 13.87 12.32 -18.88
N LYS A 54 15.04 12.64 -18.29
CA LYS A 54 16.31 12.72 -19.03
C LYS A 54 16.81 11.35 -19.52
N HIS A 55 16.52 10.27 -18.78
CA HIS A 55 17.03 8.92 -19.06
C HIS A 55 15.94 7.95 -19.53
N GLN A 56 14.79 8.45 -19.99
CA GLN A 56 13.65 7.62 -20.39
C GLN A 56 14.02 6.60 -21.49
N ASP A 57 14.92 6.99 -22.40
CA ASP A 57 15.37 6.15 -23.52
C ASP A 57 16.45 5.14 -23.13
N ASP A 58 17.07 5.32 -21.95
CA ASP A 58 18.13 4.45 -21.40
C ASP A 58 17.56 3.26 -20.62
N ILE A 59 16.30 3.33 -20.20
CA ILE A 59 15.61 2.25 -19.50
C ILE A 59 15.21 1.19 -20.53
N ARG A 60 15.70 -0.04 -20.34
CA ARG A 60 15.49 -1.18 -21.24
C ARG A 60 14.56 -2.24 -20.67
N ARG A 61 14.45 -2.33 -19.35
CA ARG A 61 13.50 -3.19 -18.64
C ARG A 61 12.85 -2.39 -17.52
N LEU A 62 11.53 -2.50 -17.37
CA LEU A 62 10.77 -1.85 -16.32
C LEU A 62 9.79 -2.84 -15.71
N PHE A 63 9.99 -3.14 -14.42
CA PHE A 63 9.09 -3.94 -13.61
C PHE A 63 8.29 -3.01 -12.69
N PHE A 64 6.98 -2.96 -12.89
CA PHE A 64 6.07 -2.16 -12.09
C PHE A 64 5.13 -3.08 -11.31
N TYR A 65 5.07 -2.90 -9.99
CA TYR A 65 4.18 -3.63 -9.10
C TYR A 65 3.21 -2.64 -8.49
N GLY A 66 1.94 -2.71 -8.87
CA GLY A 66 1.01 -1.60 -8.70
C GLY A 66 -0.28 -1.94 -7.98
N ALA A 67 -0.63 -1.14 -6.98
CA ALA A 67 -1.96 -1.17 -6.40
C ALA A 67 -3.01 -0.91 -7.48
N GLY A 68 -4.05 -1.75 -7.53
CA GLY A 68 -5.10 -1.68 -8.55
C GLY A 68 -4.73 -2.35 -9.88
N CYS A 69 -3.52 -2.91 -10.02
CA CYS A 69 -3.12 -3.68 -11.21
C CYS A 69 -3.46 -5.18 -11.14
N GLY A 70 -4.20 -5.62 -10.12
CA GLY A 70 -4.68 -7.01 -10.03
C GLY A 70 -5.70 -7.41 -11.10
N MET A 71 -6.35 -6.46 -11.76
CA MET A 71 -7.23 -6.71 -12.92
C MET A 71 -6.43 -6.59 -14.22
N PRO A 72 -6.51 -7.55 -15.17
CA PRO A 72 -5.76 -7.52 -16.42
C PRO A 72 -5.93 -6.24 -17.23
N GLU A 73 -7.15 -5.69 -17.26
CA GLU A 73 -7.46 -4.44 -17.97
C GLU A 73 -6.71 -3.25 -17.36
N ASN A 74 -6.72 -3.14 -16.03
CA ASN A 74 -6.01 -2.09 -15.31
C ASN A 74 -4.48 -2.19 -15.50
N ALA A 75 -3.93 -3.41 -15.38
CA ALA A 75 -2.51 -3.66 -15.64
C ALA A 75 -2.12 -3.27 -17.07
N ALA A 76 -2.95 -3.61 -18.06
CA ALA A 76 -2.71 -3.27 -19.46
C ALA A 76 -2.72 -1.75 -19.71
N ILE A 77 -3.65 -1.03 -19.10
CA ILE A 77 -3.72 0.44 -19.23
C ILE A 77 -2.48 1.11 -18.62
N VAL A 78 -2.05 0.68 -17.43
CA VAL A 78 -0.82 1.20 -16.80
C VAL A 78 0.41 0.84 -17.63
N ALA A 79 0.50 -0.40 -18.12
CA ALA A 79 1.59 -0.84 -18.99
C ALA A 79 1.68 0.00 -20.26
N GLN A 80 0.53 0.35 -20.87
CA GLN A 80 0.50 1.19 -22.04
C GLN A 80 1.06 2.60 -21.76
N GLN A 81 0.68 3.22 -20.65
CA GLN A 81 1.18 4.55 -20.29
C GLN A 81 2.69 4.54 -19.97
N LEU A 82 3.16 3.48 -19.31
CA LEU A 82 4.59 3.28 -19.05
C LEU A 82 5.37 3.04 -20.34
N ARG A 83 4.86 2.26 -21.30
CA ARG A 83 5.49 2.08 -22.62
C ARG A 83 5.54 3.36 -23.44
N ASN A 84 4.50 4.19 -23.36
CA ASN A 84 4.50 5.50 -24.01
C ASN A 84 5.58 6.43 -23.43
N THR A 85 5.91 6.26 -22.15
CA THR A 85 6.94 7.06 -21.45
C THR A 85 8.34 6.50 -21.69
N PHE A 86 8.50 5.19 -21.63
CA PHE A 86 9.78 4.47 -21.77
C PHE A 86 9.76 3.62 -23.03
N GLY A 87 9.82 4.27 -24.20
CA GLY A 87 9.60 3.63 -25.52
C GLY A 87 10.59 2.50 -25.87
N ASN A 88 11.76 2.50 -25.24
CA ASN A 88 12.80 1.48 -25.42
C ASN A 88 12.74 0.34 -24.39
N ALA A 89 11.81 0.39 -23.43
CA ALA A 89 11.74 -0.55 -22.33
C ALA A 89 10.77 -1.71 -22.61
N GLU A 90 11.20 -2.92 -22.26
CA GLU A 90 10.27 -4.02 -21.99
C GLU A 90 9.58 -3.77 -20.65
N VAL A 91 8.26 -3.55 -20.69
CA VAL A 91 7.44 -3.20 -19.52
C VAL A 91 6.62 -4.40 -19.06
N GLN A 92 6.87 -4.83 -17.82
CA GLN A 92 6.07 -5.79 -17.07
C GLN A 92 5.32 -5.09 -15.94
N VAL A 93 4.00 -5.29 -15.87
CA VAL A 93 3.13 -4.76 -14.82
C VAL A 93 2.50 -5.93 -14.07
N GLU A 94 2.66 -5.93 -12.75
CA GLU A 94 2.11 -6.91 -11.82
C GLU A 94 1.32 -6.19 -10.71
N ASP A 95 0.54 -6.95 -9.95
CA ASP A 95 -0.21 -6.45 -8.79
C ASP A 95 0.72 -6.15 -7.59
N ASP A 96 0.28 -5.29 -6.68
CA ASP A 96 1.03 -4.95 -5.46
C ASP A 96 1.25 -6.16 -4.54
N LEU A 97 0.30 -7.09 -4.50
CA LEU A 97 0.44 -8.36 -3.78
C LEU A 97 1.64 -9.18 -4.28
N THR A 98 1.99 -9.12 -5.57
CA THR A 98 3.18 -9.80 -6.08
C THR A 98 4.45 -9.20 -5.50
N ALA A 99 4.56 -7.87 -5.42
CA ALA A 99 5.68 -7.21 -4.75
C ALA A 99 5.73 -7.54 -3.26
N ALA A 100 4.58 -7.55 -2.58
CA ALA A 100 4.49 -7.89 -1.17
C ALA A 100 4.97 -9.32 -0.91
N VAL A 101 4.56 -10.29 -1.74
CA VAL A 101 4.99 -11.68 -1.66
C VAL A 101 6.49 -11.81 -1.86
N TYR A 102 7.04 -11.19 -2.91
CA TYR A 102 8.48 -11.22 -3.17
C TYR A 102 9.29 -10.57 -2.04
N ALA A 103 8.75 -9.53 -1.42
CA ALA A 103 9.36 -8.88 -0.27
C ALA A 103 9.31 -9.73 1.01
N ALA A 104 8.22 -10.46 1.23
CA ALA A 104 7.96 -11.21 2.45
C ALA A 104 8.50 -12.65 2.44
N TYR A 105 8.55 -13.32 1.28
CA TYR A 105 8.81 -14.75 1.20
C TYR A 105 10.23 -15.12 1.70
N ARG A 106 10.30 -16.14 2.57
CA ARG A 106 11.55 -16.64 3.16
C ARG A 106 11.78 -18.15 2.96
N GLY A 107 11.07 -18.77 2.02
CA GLY A 107 11.24 -20.18 1.65
C GLY A 107 10.19 -21.14 2.20
N ASN A 108 9.25 -20.66 3.02
CA ASN A 108 8.11 -21.44 3.51
C ASN A 108 6.80 -20.81 3.04
N PRO A 109 5.74 -21.61 2.81
CA PRO A 109 4.41 -21.08 2.54
C PRO A 109 3.96 -20.09 3.62
N THR A 110 3.26 -19.03 3.21
CA THR A 110 2.95 -17.91 4.11
C THR A 110 1.73 -17.13 3.64
N ILE A 111 1.03 -16.51 4.59
CA ILE A 111 0.08 -15.44 4.28
C ILE A 111 0.82 -14.12 4.25
N VAL A 112 0.58 -13.32 3.22
CA VAL A 112 1.14 -11.98 3.06
C VAL A 112 0.01 -10.98 3.04
N CYS A 113 0.09 -10.02 3.95
CA CYS A 113 -0.86 -8.94 4.13
C CYS A 113 -0.24 -7.61 3.74
N ILE A 114 -1.02 -6.76 3.07
CA ILE A 114 -0.70 -5.36 2.84
C ILE A 114 -1.56 -4.52 3.78
N LEU A 115 -0.92 -3.65 4.57
CA LEU A 115 -1.58 -2.59 5.36
C LEU A 115 -0.87 -1.27 5.09
N GLY A 116 -1.43 -0.49 4.15
CA GLY A 116 -0.94 0.82 3.73
C GLY A 116 -2.10 1.79 3.58
N THR A 117 -2.17 2.52 2.46
CA THR A 117 -3.33 3.37 2.14
C THR A 117 -4.62 2.55 2.08
N GLY A 118 -4.58 1.39 1.42
CA GLY A 118 -5.61 0.35 1.46
C GLY A 118 -5.10 -0.90 2.19
N SER A 119 -5.87 -1.99 2.12
CA SER A 119 -5.45 -3.29 2.64
C SER A 119 -5.71 -4.41 1.66
N ASN A 120 -4.94 -5.49 1.77
CA ASN A 120 -5.10 -6.68 0.95
C ASN A 120 -4.42 -7.89 1.63
N SER A 121 -4.74 -9.10 1.18
CA SER A 121 -4.08 -10.32 1.64
C SER A 121 -4.03 -11.40 0.56
N CYS A 122 -3.05 -12.28 0.66
CA CYS A 122 -2.98 -13.50 -0.13
C CYS A 122 -2.25 -14.60 0.64
N TYR A 123 -2.50 -15.86 0.26
CA TYR A 123 -1.65 -16.98 0.62
C TYR A 123 -0.66 -17.25 -0.52
N PHE A 124 0.59 -17.53 -0.19
CA PHE A 124 1.62 -17.91 -1.13
C PHE A 124 2.17 -19.29 -0.77
N ASP A 125 2.00 -20.27 -1.67
CA ASP A 125 2.42 -21.67 -1.46
C ASP A 125 3.93 -21.90 -1.71
N GLY A 126 4.68 -20.83 -2.03
CA GLY A 126 6.06 -20.87 -2.48
C GLY A 126 6.24 -20.81 -4.00
N LYS A 127 5.15 -20.94 -4.75
CA LYS A 127 5.11 -20.88 -6.22
C LYS A 127 3.96 -20.04 -6.76
N ASN A 128 2.76 -20.19 -6.22
CA ASN A 128 1.54 -19.54 -6.68
C ASN A 128 0.93 -18.67 -5.58
N ILE A 129 0.37 -17.54 -6.00
CA ILE A 129 -0.44 -16.67 -5.15
C ILE A 129 -1.89 -17.14 -5.22
N LYS A 130 -2.45 -17.48 -4.06
CA LYS A 130 -3.86 -17.83 -3.85
C LYS A 130 -4.56 -16.66 -3.17
N LYS A 131 -5.58 -16.11 -3.82
CA LYS A 131 -6.45 -15.07 -3.27
C LYS A 131 -7.80 -15.69 -2.98
N GLU A 132 -8.18 -15.77 -1.70
CA GLU A 132 -9.51 -16.28 -1.30
C GLU A 132 -10.58 -15.20 -1.39
N LEU A 133 -10.18 -13.94 -1.26
CA LEU A 133 -11.09 -12.83 -1.05
C LEU A 133 -10.84 -11.74 -2.10
N PRO A 134 -11.91 -11.10 -2.60
CA PRO A 134 -11.76 -9.93 -3.45
C PRO A 134 -11.30 -8.72 -2.63
N SER A 135 -10.47 -7.86 -3.23
CA SER A 135 -10.29 -6.51 -2.69
C SER A 135 -11.54 -5.70 -3.01
N LEU A 136 -12.28 -5.31 -1.96
CA LEU A 136 -13.49 -4.50 -2.08
C LEU A 136 -13.20 -2.99 -2.13
N GLY A 137 -11.93 -2.62 -1.97
CA GLY A 137 -11.45 -1.25 -1.98
C GLY A 137 -11.99 -0.39 -0.84
N PHE A 138 -11.53 0.86 -0.81
CA PHE A 138 -11.71 1.73 0.36
C PHE A 138 -13.16 2.09 0.70
N LEU A 139 -14.12 1.91 -0.22
CA LEU A 139 -15.52 2.24 0.05
C LEU A 139 -16.22 1.13 0.83
N LEU A 140 -16.00 -0.13 0.42
CA LEU A 140 -16.72 -1.29 0.94
C LEU A 140 -15.90 -2.15 1.91
N GLY A 141 -14.57 -2.05 1.86
CA GLY A 141 -13.66 -2.74 2.77
C GLY A 141 -12.42 -1.89 3.08
N ASP A 142 -11.25 -2.46 2.79
CA ASP A 142 -9.93 -1.98 3.22
C ASP A 142 -9.80 -1.87 4.75
N GLU A 143 -10.37 -2.82 5.49
CA GLU A 143 -10.23 -2.92 6.95
C GLU A 143 -8.75 -2.86 7.35
N GLY A 144 -8.45 -2.20 8.47
CA GLY A 144 -7.07 -2.06 8.96
C GLY A 144 -6.22 -1.06 8.19
N SER A 145 -6.67 -0.55 7.05
CA SER A 145 -5.91 0.41 6.23
C SER A 145 -5.86 1.81 6.84
N GLY A 146 -4.91 2.62 6.36
CA GLY A 146 -4.82 4.04 6.73
C GLY A 146 -6.06 4.81 6.31
N CYS A 147 -6.67 4.44 5.18
CA CYS A 147 -7.94 5.01 4.74
C CYS A 147 -9.07 4.67 5.73
N ALA A 148 -9.17 3.43 6.19
CA ALA A 148 -10.15 3.02 7.20
C ALA A 148 -9.98 3.78 8.52
N MET A 149 -8.74 3.90 9.00
CA MET A 149 -8.42 4.68 10.20
C MET A 149 -8.81 6.15 10.05
N GLY A 150 -8.51 6.77 8.90
CA GLY A 150 -8.90 8.15 8.59
C GLY A 150 -10.42 8.35 8.51
N LYS A 151 -11.15 7.41 7.88
CA LYS A 151 -12.62 7.40 7.86
C LYS A 151 -13.19 7.40 9.29
N HIS A 152 -12.66 6.54 10.16
CA HIS A 152 -13.08 6.48 11.56
C HIS A 152 -12.82 7.79 12.29
N LEU A 153 -11.62 8.37 12.14
CA LEU A 153 -11.25 9.63 12.78
C LEU A 153 -12.16 10.79 12.35
N LEU A 154 -12.34 11.02 11.04
CA LEU A 154 -13.19 12.09 10.54
C LEU A 154 -14.65 11.91 10.97
N ARG A 155 -15.19 10.70 10.87
CA ARG A 155 -16.55 10.41 11.33
C ARG A 155 -16.70 10.73 12.82
N ARG A 156 -15.75 10.30 13.66
CA ARG A 156 -15.79 10.55 15.10
C ARG A 156 -15.60 12.03 15.43
N PHE A 157 -14.78 12.76 14.68
CA PHE A 157 -14.61 14.20 14.82
C PHE A 157 -15.93 14.95 14.54
N PHE A 158 -16.49 14.81 13.33
CA PHE A 158 -17.70 15.54 12.93
C PHE A 158 -18.94 15.16 13.76
N MET A 159 -18.99 13.92 14.26
CA MET A 159 -20.07 13.45 15.15
C MET A 159 -19.81 13.75 16.63
N LYS A 160 -18.76 14.50 16.96
CA LYS A 160 -18.38 14.90 18.34
C LYS A 160 -18.23 13.68 19.28
N LYS A 161 -17.56 12.63 18.80
CA LYS A 161 -17.28 11.37 19.50
C LYS A 161 -15.80 11.14 19.84
N LEU A 162 -14.94 12.12 19.55
CA LEU A 162 -13.58 12.13 20.07
C LEU A 162 -13.58 12.61 21.53
N PRO A 163 -12.63 12.12 22.36
CA PRO A 163 -12.25 12.77 23.61
C PRO A 163 -11.97 14.27 23.40
N SER A 164 -12.23 15.10 24.40
CA SER A 164 -12.18 16.57 24.27
C SER A 164 -10.79 17.09 23.88
N ASP A 165 -9.75 16.50 24.46
CA ASP A 165 -8.35 16.78 24.15
C ASP A 165 -8.02 16.45 22.70
N LEU A 166 -8.38 15.25 22.23
CA LEU A 166 -8.16 14.84 20.83
C LEU A 166 -9.01 15.65 19.85
N HIS A 167 -10.23 16.05 20.23
CA HIS A 167 -11.11 16.86 19.40
C HIS A 167 -10.50 18.24 19.15
N GLN A 168 -10.08 18.92 20.24
CA GLN A 168 -9.46 20.24 20.16
C GLN A 168 -8.17 20.20 19.34
N GLU A 169 -7.30 19.24 19.61
CA GLU A 169 -6.02 19.12 18.90
C GLU A 169 -6.22 18.81 17.40
N PHE A 170 -7.20 17.98 17.04
CA PHE A 170 -7.52 17.69 15.65
C PHE A 170 -8.07 18.92 14.92
N GLU A 171 -8.94 19.70 15.58
CA GLU A 171 -9.49 20.94 15.04
C GLU A 171 -8.39 21.97 14.80
N GLU A 172 -7.49 22.17 15.78
CA GLU A 172 -6.35 23.08 15.67
C GLU A 172 -5.33 22.64 14.61
N THR A 173 -5.16 21.34 14.40
CA THR A 173 -4.19 20.83 13.42
C THR A 173 -4.72 20.93 11.99
N TYR A 174 -5.95 20.48 11.74
CA TYR A 174 -6.46 20.29 10.37
C TYR A 174 -7.54 21.28 9.95
N HIS A 175 -8.16 22.01 10.88
CA HIS A 175 -9.28 22.92 10.63
C HIS A 175 -10.32 22.34 9.65
N PRO A 176 -10.82 21.11 9.90
CA PRO A 176 -11.59 20.37 8.91
C PRO A 176 -12.97 21.01 8.66
N ILE A 177 -13.21 21.43 7.42
CA ILE A 177 -14.50 21.97 6.98
C ILE A 177 -15.34 20.84 6.39
N LEU A 178 -16.59 20.68 6.87
CA LEU A 178 -17.47 19.58 6.47
C LEU A 178 -17.73 19.58 4.95
N SER A 179 -18.05 20.74 4.35
CA SER A 179 -18.32 20.86 2.91
C SER A 179 -17.12 20.43 2.06
N ASP A 180 -15.92 20.84 2.45
CA ASP A 180 -14.69 20.50 1.73
C ASP A 180 -14.33 19.03 1.89
N THR A 181 -14.55 18.48 3.09
CA THR A 181 -14.34 17.05 3.36
C THR A 181 -15.26 16.20 2.50
N ILE A 182 -16.56 16.52 2.44
CA ILE A 182 -17.53 15.82 1.59
C ILE A 182 -17.12 15.93 0.11
N LYS A 183 -16.74 17.12 -0.36
CA LYS A 183 -16.26 17.29 -1.73
C LYS A 183 -15.04 16.40 -2.03
N LYS A 184 -14.04 16.37 -1.16
CA LYS A 184 -12.84 15.54 -1.33
C LYS A 184 -13.12 14.03 -1.27
N CYS A 185 -14.15 13.60 -0.53
CA CYS A 185 -14.50 12.19 -0.41
C CYS A 185 -15.33 11.67 -1.60
N TYR A 186 -16.22 12.49 -2.17
CA TYR A 186 -17.20 12.03 -3.17
C TYR A 186 -16.95 12.55 -4.59
N HIS A 187 -16.19 13.63 -4.75
CA HIS A 187 -16.03 14.32 -6.04
C HIS A 187 -14.57 14.45 -6.50
N ASP A 188 -13.63 13.95 -5.71
CA ASP A 188 -12.21 13.96 -6.07
C ASP A 188 -11.71 12.53 -6.33
N SER A 189 -10.79 12.40 -7.28
CA SER A 189 -10.28 11.09 -7.74
C SER A 189 -9.46 10.38 -6.67
N ARG A 190 -8.85 11.12 -5.73
CA ARG A 190 -7.92 10.61 -4.71
C ARG A 190 -8.52 10.57 -3.30
N ALA A 191 -9.82 10.29 -3.18
CA ALA A 191 -10.52 10.23 -1.90
C ALA A 191 -9.87 9.27 -0.88
N ASN A 192 -9.40 8.11 -1.33
CA ASN A 192 -8.68 7.14 -0.49
C ASN A 192 -7.38 7.72 0.11
N ALA A 193 -6.58 8.41 -0.69
CA ALA A 193 -5.34 9.04 -0.23
C ALA A 193 -5.62 10.21 0.72
N TYR A 194 -6.66 11.00 0.45
CA TYR A 194 -7.12 12.07 1.35
C TYR A 194 -7.58 11.52 2.70
N LEU A 195 -8.35 10.44 2.72
CA LEU A 195 -8.76 9.79 3.97
C LEU A 195 -7.55 9.24 4.71
N ALA A 196 -6.65 8.54 4.01
CA ALA A 196 -5.46 7.97 4.60
C ALA A 196 -4.47 9.01 5.16
N SER A 197 -4.47 10.25 4.68
CA SER A 197 -3.57 11.29 5.22
C SER A 197 -3.87 11.62 6.68
N PHE A 198 -5.12 11.43 7.15
CA PHE A 198 -5.47 11.63 8.55
C PHE A 198 -4.95 10.53 9.48
N ASN A 199 -4.43 9.42 8.95
CA ASN A 199 -3.79 8.41 9.77
C ASN A 199 -2.52 8.93 10.46
N GLU A 200 -1.86 9.96 9.91
CA GLU A 200 -0.70 10.60 10.55
C GLU A 200 -1.03 11.10 11.96
N PHE A 201 -2.18 11.77 12.13
CA PHE A 201 -2.65 12.22 13.44
C PHE A 201 -2.77 11.08 14.47
N ILE A 202 -3.26 9.93 14.01
CA ILE A 202 -3.47 8.73 14.84
C ILE A 202 -2.11 8.11 15.19
N VAL A 203 -1.18 8.01 14.24
CA VAL A 203 0.17 7.45 14.45
C VAL A 203 0.94 8.27 15.48
N GLU A 204 0.94 9.59 15.37
CA GLU A 204 1.60 10.49 16.31
C GLU A 204 1.07 10.34 17.75
N ARG A 205 -0.22 9.96 17.87
CA ARG A 205 -0.94 9.81 19.14
C ARG A 205 -1.23 8.34 19.45
N LYS A 206 -0.51 7.39 18.85
CA LYS A 206 -0.78 5.94 18.99
C LYS A 206 -0.62 5.37 20.41
N LYS A 207 -0.05 6.16 21.34
CA LYS A 207 0.02 5.81 22.77
C LYS A 207 -1.23 6.23 23.55
N HIS A 208 -2.06 7.11 22.99
CA HIS A 208 -3.30 7.53 23.62
C HIS A 208 -4.28 6.34 23.69
N PRO A 209 -4.86 5.99 24.85
CA PRO A 209 -5.68 4.79 25.01
C PRO A 209 -6.84 4.70 24.02
N TYR A 210 -7.46 5.83 23.68
CA TYR A 210 -8.53 5.89 22.67
C TYR A 210 -8.07 5.36 21.30
N PHE A 211 -6.89 5.79 20.83
CA PHE A 211 -6.37 5.34 19.55
C PHE A 211 -5.79 3.94 19.61
N GLN A 212 -5.24 3.51 20.75
CA GLN A 212 -4.87 2.10 20.91
C GLN A 212 -6.07 1.17 20.69
N ASN A 213 -7.19 1.44 21.37
CA ASN A 213 -8.40 0.63 21.22
C ASN A 213 -8.97 0.72 19.80
N MET A 214 -9.08 1.93 19.23
CA MET A 214 -9.61 2.11 17.88
C MET A 214 -8.77 1.37 16.82
N VAL A 215 -7.45 1.47 16.90
CA VAL A 215 -6.55 0.79 15.96
C VAL A 215 -6.57 -0.72 16.19
N PHE A 216 -6.61 -1.16 17.45
CA PHE A 216 -6.71 -2.58 17.79
C PHE A 216 -7.96 -3.23 17.20
N ASP A 217 -9.13 -2.63 17.41
CA ASP A 217 -10.40 -3.13 16.88
C ASP A 217 -10.38 -3.19 15.35
N GLU A 218 -9.82 -2.17 14.71
CA GLU A 218 -9.78 -2.10 13.25
C GLU A 218 -8.77 -3.07 12.62
N ILE A 219 -7.62 -3.33 13.27
CA ILE A 219 -6.69 -4.38 12.84
C ILE A 219 -7.30 -5.77 13.10
N LYS A 220 -8.05 -5.95 14.20
CA LYS A 220 -8.77 -7.20 14.45
C LYS A 220 -9.83 -7.46 13.38
N ASN A 221 -10.56 -6.43 12.95
CA ASN A 221 -11.48 -6.53 11.79
C ASN A 221 -10.72 -6.94 10.52
N PHE A 222 -9.55 -6.36 10.25
CA PHE A 222 -8.73 -6.80 9.12
C PHE A 222 -8.38 -8.28 9.21
N LEU A 223 -7.91 -8.76 10.37
CA LEU A 223 -7.57 -10.17 10.53
C LEU A 223 -8.78 -11.09 10.37
N ASP A 224 -9.94 -10.69 10.89
CA ASP A 224 -11.18 -11.46 10.78
C ASP A 224 -11.67 -11.55 9.33
N TYR A 225 -11.73 -10.43 8.61
CA TYR A 225 -12.23 -10.39 7.24
C TYR A 225 -11.21 -10.85 6.20
N HIS A 226 -9.91 -10.55 6.39
CA HIS A 226 -8.88 -10.75 5.35
C HIS A 226 -7.93 -11.90 5.63
N VAL A 227 -7.83 -12.42 6.85
CA VAL A 227 -6.82 -13.45 7.20
C VAL A 227 -7.47 -14.75 7.63
N LEU A 228 -8.44 -14.72 8.54
CA LEU A 228 -9.12 -15.93 9.02
C LEU A 228 -9.85 -16.76 7.96
N PRO A 229 -10.27 -16.21 6.80
CA PRO A 229 -10.85 -17.05 5.74
C PRO A 229 -9.85 -18.00 5.07
N TYR A 230 -8.53 -17.80 5.23
CA TYR A 230 -7.54 -18.76 4.77
C TYR A 230 -7.47 -19.95 5.73
N GLU A 231 -7.64 -21.17 5.23
CA GLU A 231 -7.53 -22.40 6.03
C GLU A 231 -6.15 -22.52 6.70
N GLU A 232 -5.12 -21.96 6.05
CA GLU A 232 -3.74 -21.95 6.49
C GLU A 232 -3.45 -20.92 7.60
N ALA A 233 -4.38 -20.01 7.94
CA ALA A 233 -4.13 -18.87 8.82
C ALA A 233 -3.55 -19.24 10.19
N ARG A 234 -3.86 -20.44 10.69
CA ARG A 234 -3.36 -20.94 11.99
C ARG A 234 -2.10 -21.80 11.88
N SER A 235 -1.70 -22.21 10.68
CA SER A 235 -0.58 -23.13 10.45
C SER A 235 0.65 -22.46 9.84
N VAL A 236 0.50 -21.26 9.25
CA VAL A 236 1.61 -20.52 8.64
C VAL A 236 1.83 -19.16 9.29
N GLU A 237 3.01 -18.59 9.07
CA GLU A 237 3.29 -17.21 9.45
C GLU A 237 2.52 -16.22 8.58
N ILE A 238 2.03 -15.15 9.21
CA ILE A 238 1.40 -14.01 8.54
C ILE A 238 2.39 -12.85 8.53
N ASN A 239 2.85 -12.50 7.34
CA ASN A 239 3.78 -11.41 7.09
C ASN A 239 3.02 -10.16 6.67
N PHE A 240 3.46 -8.99 7.14
CA PHE A 240 2.81 -7.72 6.81
C PHE A 240 3.76 -6.77 6.08
N ILE A 241 3.25 -6.14 5.04
CA ILE A 241 3.93 -5.12 4.25
C ILE A 241 3.14 -3.81 4.33
N GLY A 242 3.81 -2.68 4.50
CA GLY A 242 3.22 -1.36 4.39
C GLY A 242 3.38 -0.48 5.63
N SER A 243 3.15 0.82 5.45
CA SER A 243 3.37 1.83 6.48
C SER A 243 2.50 1.63 7.72
N VAL A 244 1.25 1.22 7.55
CA VAL A 244 0.28 1.08 8.66
C VAL A 244 0.67 -0.09 9.56
N SER A 245 0.95 -1.27 8.98
CA SER A 245 1.43 -2.41 9.78
C SER A 245 2.73 -2.09 10.51
N TYR A 246 3.64 -1.35 9.88
CA TYR A 246 4.91 -0.97 10.50
C TYR A 246 4.73 0.02 11.66
N PHE A 247 3.93 1.07 11.49
CA PHE A 247 3.71 2.07 12.54
C PHE A 247 2.93 1.52 13.74
N TYR A 248 2.03 0.56 13.50
CA TYR A 248 1.21 -0.09 14.53
C TYR A 248 1.68 -1.51 14.85
N LYS A 249 2.96 -1.83 14.62
CA LYS A 249 3.54 -3.18 14.81
C LYS A 249 3.12 -3.85 16.11
N ASP A 250 3.21 -3.15 17.24
CA ASP A 250 2.87 -3.71 18.55
C ASP A 250 1.37 -4.06 18.65
N ILE A 251 0.50 -3.25 18.05
CA ILE A 251 -0.95 -3.46 18.01
C ILE A 251 -1.30 -4.62 17.07
N VAL A 252 -0.63 -4.73 15.91
CA VAL A 252 -0.78 -5.85 14.98
C VAL A 252 -0.44 -7.17 15.66
N ILE A 253 0.68 -7.23 16.37
CA ILE A 253 1.10 -8.42 17.12
C ILE A 253 0.09 -8.76 18.21
N ALA A 254 -0.40 -7.78 18.96
CA ALA A 254 -1.39 -8.00 20.00
C ALA A 254 -2.73 -8.52 19.44
N ALA A 255 -3.25 -7.92 18.36
CA ALA A 255 -4.51 -8.33 17.74
C ALA A 255 -4.41 -9.74 17.13
N ALA A 256 -3.28 -10.06 16.48
CA ALA A 256 -3.03 -11.40 15.97
C ALA A 256 -2.93 -12.45 17.10
N ALA A 257 -2.28 -12.10 18.21
CA ALA A 257 -2.17 -12.98 19.37
C ALA A 257 -3.56 -13.31 19.97
N GLU A 258 -4.48 -12.33 20.05
CA GLU A 258 -5.86 -12.58 20.52
C GLU A 258 -6.60 -13.62 19.65
N LEU A 259 -6.29 -13.64 18.35
CA LEU A 259 -6.88 -14.59 17.40
C LEU A 259 -6.08 -15.89 17.29
N ASN A 260 -5.04 -16.11 18.09
CA ASN A 260 -4.07 -17.21 18.00
C ASN A 260 -3.46 -17.35 16.59
N LEU A 261 -2.98 -16.22 16.05
CA LEU A 261 -2.32 -16.12 14.76
C LEU A 261 -0.83 -15.81 14.97
N THR A 262 0.04 -16.39 14.14
CA THR A 262 1.50 -16.21 14.24
C THR A 262 1.96 -15.12 13.29
N VAL A 263 2.41 -13.99 13.83
CA VAL A 263 2.98 -12.89 13.04
C VAL A 263 4.44 -13.20 12.71
N GLY A 264 4.78 -13.13 11.42
CA GLY A 264 6.15 -13.23 10.92
C GLY A 264 6.81 -11.86 10.81
N THR A 265 7.31 -11.54 9.62
CA THR A 265 7.97 -10.27 9.32
C THR A 265 6.98 -9.13 9.09
N ILE A 266 7.38 -7.93 9.51
CA ILE A 266 6.65 -6.68 9.25
C ILE A 266 7.62 -5.72 8.59
N VAL A 267 7.34 -5.32 7.34
CA VAL A 267 8.22 -4.50 6.51
C VAL A 267 7.49 -3.23 6.09
N GLN A 268 8.11 -2.06 6.28
CA GLN A 268 7.46 -0.78 5.96
C GLN A 268 7.29 -0.54 4.45
N LYS A 269 8.34 -0.75 3.67
CA LYS A 269 8.36 -0.56 2.21
C LYS A 269 8.92 -1.83 1.55
N PRO A 270 8.23 -2.43 0.58
CA PRO A 270 8.71 -3.66 -0.06
C PRO A 270 9.90 -3.42 -0.98
N ILE A 271 10.09 -2.20 -1.52
CA ILE A 271 11.06 -1.91 -2.59
C ILE A 271 12.50 -2.42 -2.32
N GLU A 272 12.97 -2.41 -1.07
CA GLU A 272 14.29 -2.97 -0.71
C GLU A 272 14.32 -4.49 -0.84
N SER A 273 13.35 -5.17 -0.24
CA SER A 273 13.27 -6.64 -0.29
C SER A 273 12.92 -7.14 -1.69
N LEU A 274 12.14 -6.35 -2.44
CA LEU A 274 11.80 -6.61 -3.83
C LEU A 274 13.05 -6.53 -4.73
N LEU A 275 13.92 -5.54 -4.53
CA LEU A 275 15.20 -5.47 -5.24
C LEU A 275 16.05 -6.72 -4.99
N GLU A 276 16.16 -7.16 -3.73
CA GLU A 276 16.93 -8.36 -3.38
C GLU A 276 16.31 -9.62 -3.99
N TYR A 277 14.98 -9.71 -4.07
CA TYR A 277 14.30 -10.79 -4.78
C TYR A 277 14.66 -10.81 -6.27
N HIS A 278 14.61 -9.65 -6.95
CA HIS A 278 15.00 -9.52 -8.35
C HIS A 278 16.42 -9.99 -8.61
N ARG A 279 17.37 -9.55 -7.77
CA ARG A 279 18.78 -9.95 -7.85
C ARG A 279 19.00 -11.45 -7.69
N LYS A 280 18.16 -12.13 -6.92
CA LYS A 280 18.32 -13.54 -6.60
C LYS A 280 17.61 -14.48 -7.59
N TYR A 281 16.47 -14.06 -8.13
CA TYR A 281 15.56 -14.97 -8.85
C TYR A 281 15.16 -14.51 -10.26
N ILE A 282 15.37 -13.24 -10.63
CA ILE A 282 14.91 -12.68 -11.93
C ILE A 282 16.10 -12.29 -12.82
N PHE A 283 17.16 -11.76 -12.21
CA PHE A 283 18.38 -11.32 -12.88
C PHE A 283 19.42 -12.43 -13.08
#